data_AF-A0A4Y3R620-F1
#
_entry.id   AF-A0A4Y3R620-F1
#
_cell.length_a   1.000
_cell.length_b   1.000
_cell.length_c   1.000
_cell.angle_alpha   90.00
_cell.angle_beta   90.00
_cell.angle_gamma   90.00
#
_symmetry.space_group_name_H-M   'P 1'
#
loop_
_entity.id
_entity.type
_entity.pdbx_description
1 polymer ?
#
loop_
_entity_poly.entity_id
_entity_poly.type
_entity_poly.pdbx_seq_one_letter_code
_entity_poly.pdbx_strand_id
1 'polypeptide(L)'
;MAAPTTPPEPVGPHRELVEALQELHRAAGLLSFRKVSKLIRGRDDRLSAASHESVRSAVSGLRVPRWETVHDIVMVLAGLCSPPRSEEAETGRFLPLWRAIREGEAGALKSFQELVHGGWGGEDGTFTPEMIMGVLINPFSAIEIHPSLAAPHEPLVSEDQWVHAMVRHIEEHGAEHTLRILLHTLKGDYVGADEGAPFGYRNPDREAMEAYAAFQYGCQESLRRLSREPNLLAQSIRAMHADETMDRDDRAKMLENESDLSLMREVMTVTPETWDEVSEEAQHMVCGYLIKQISPAGPLRLPDDERFHITWRVPEPPTA
;
A
#
# COMPACT_ATOMS: atom_id res chain seq x y z
N MET A 1 -27.30 53.62 -0.28
CA MET A 1 -27.46 52.16 -0.20
C MET A 1 -26.29 51.54 -0.96
N ALA A 2 -25.27 51.03 -0.25
CA ALA A 2 -24.16 50.35 -0.89
C ALA A 2 -24.58 48.90 -1.20
N ALA A 3 -24.45 48.49 -2.46
CA ALA A 3 -24.67 47.12 -2.87
C ALA A 3 -23.68 46.18 -2.17
N PRO A 4 -24.08 44.96 -1.78
CA PRO A 4 -23.15 43.99 -1.23
C PRO A 4 -22.15 43.62 -2.33
N THR A 5 -20.88 43.95 -2.14
CA THR A 5 -19.77 43.49 -2.98
C THR A 5 -19.67 41.99 -2.85
N THR A 6 -20.13 41.27 -3.87
CA THR A 6 -19.85 39.84 -4.05
C THR A 6 -18.33 39.64 -3.97
N PRO A 7 -17.82 38.72 -3.13
CA PRO A 7 -16.39 38.45 -3.09
C PRO A 7 -15.92 38.03 -4.48
N PRO A 8 -14.71 38.45 -4.90
CA PRO A 8 -14.16 38.10 -6.21
C PRO A 8 -14.11 36.57 -6.34
N GLU A 9 -14.62 36.04 -7.44
CA GLU A 9 -14.57 34.61 -7.72
C GLU A 9 -13.10 34.14 -7.77
N PRO A 10 -12.77 32.98 -7.21
CA PRO A 10 -11.42 32.43 -7.29
C PRO A 10 -11.08 32.17 -8.77
N VAL A 11 -9.86 32.55 -9.18
CA VAL A 11 -9.35 32.39 -10.55
C VAL A 11 -8.11 31.47 -10.51
N GLY A 12 -7.91 30.67 -11.56
CA GLY A 12 -6.72 29.81 -11.71
C GLY A 12 -6.63 28.70 -10.66
N PRO A 13 -5.44 28.36 -10.15
CA PRO A 13 -5.23 27.27 -9.19
C PRO A 13 -6.06 27.37 -7.90
N HIS A 14 -6.40 28.59 -7.48
CA HIS A 14 -7.26 28.78 -6.31
C HIS A 14 -8.69 28.30 -6.56
N ARG A 15 -9.18 28.41 -7.80
CA ARG A 15 -10.49 27.89 -8.19
C ARG A 15 -10.52 26.38 -8.14
N GLU A 16 -9.49 25.72 -8.66
CA GLU A 16 -9.37 24.25 -8.68
C GLU A 16 -9.34 23.68 -7.26
N LEU A 17 -8.56 24.29 -6.35
CA LEU A 17 -8.56 23.91 -4.94
C LEU A 17 -9.97 24.02 -4.31
N VAL A 18 -10.68 25.11 -4.59
CA VAL A 18 -12.01 25.37 -4.04
C VAL A 18 -13.04 24.39 -4.60
N GLU A 19 -13.01 24.13 -5.91
CA GLU A 19 -13.88 23.15 -6.56
C GLU A 19 -13.66 21.74 -6.01
N ALA A 20 -12.39 21.35 -5.80
CA ALA A 20 -12.04 20.09 -5.17
C ALA A 20 -12.55 20.01 -3.71
N LEU A 21 -12.36 21.06 -2.91
CA LEU A 21 -12.85 21.10 -1.51
C LEU A 21 -14.38 21.00 -1.45
N GLN A 22 -15.08 21.65 -2.39
CA GLN A 22 -16.54 21.59 -2.49
C GLN A 22 -17.05 20.24 -2.98
N GLU A 23 -16.31 19.57 -3.87
CA GLU A 23 -16.58 18.18 -4.26
C GLU A 23 -16.46 17.24 -3.06
N LEU A 24 -15.33 17.29 -2.35
CA LEU A 24 -15.11 16.44 -1.18
C LEU A 24 -16.14 16.72 -0.07
N HIS A 25 -16.50 17.99 0.12
CA HIS A 25 -17.55 18.38 1.08
C HIS A 25 -18.93 17.84 0.69
N ARG A 26 -19.25 17.79 -0.61
CA ARG A 26 -20.47 17.15 -1.12
C ARG A 26 -20.44 15.64 -0.92
N ALA A 27 -19.32 14.99 -1.23
CA ALA A 27 -19.13 13.55 -1.06
C ALA A 27 -19.25 13.11 0.41
N ALA A 28 -18.83 13.96 1.35
CA ALA A 28 -18.98 13.77 2.79
C ALA A 28 -20.38 14.11 3.34
N GLY A 29 -21.36 14.41 2.48
CA GLY A 29 -22.75 14.67 2.88
C GLY A 29 -23.02 16.10 3.37
N LEU A 30 -22.26 17.10 2.92
CA LEU A 30 -22.52 18.53 3.18
C LEU A 30 -22.61 18.90 4.67
N LEU A 31 -21.70 18.36 5.47
CA LEU A 31 -21.64 18.63 6.91
C LEU A 31 -21.53 20.13 7.21
N SER A 32 -22.18 20.60 8.28
CA SER A 32 -22.02 22.01 8.67
C SER A 32 -20.56 22.32 9.03
N PHE A 33 -20.05 23.50 8.67
CA PHE A 33 -18.66 23.89 8.95
C PHE A 33 -18.31 23.85 10.45
N ARG A 34 -19.31 24.06 11.33
CA ARG A 34 -19.17 23.89 12.78
C ARG A 34 -18.95 22.44 13.17
N LYS A 35 -19.64 21.50 12.52
CA LYS A 35 -19.46 20.06 12.72
C LYS A 35 -18.08 19.62 12.23
N VAL A 36 -17.64 20.08 11.05
CA VAL A 36 -16.28 19.80 10.53
C VAL A 36 -15.21 20.31 11.49
N SER A 37 -15.28 21.58 11.93
CA SER A 37 -14.33 22.12 12.92
C SER A 37 -14.33 21.37 14.25
N LYS A 38 -15.49 20.88 14.72
CA LYS A 38 -15.57 20.05 15.93
C LYS A 38 -14.87 18.70 15.73
N LEU A 39 -15.01 18.09 14.56
CA LEU A 39 -14.37 16.82 14.23
C LEU A 39 -12.85 16.97 14.10
N ILE A 40 -12.37 18.03 13.45
CA ILE A 40 -10.93 18.38 13.42
C ILE A 40 -10.37 18.49 14.84
N ARG A 41 -11.10 19.11 15.77
CA ARG A 41 -10.65 19.23 17.17
C ARG A 41 -10.61 17.91 17.93
N GLY A 42 -11.42 16.93 17.51
CA GLY A 42 -11.47 15.60 18.13
C GLY A 42 -10.38 14.65 17.66
N ARG A 43 -9.56 15.06 16.69
CA ARG A 43 -8.44 14.29 16.15
C ARG A 43 -7.13 14.61 16.88
N ASP A 44 -6.36 13.57 17.17
CA ASP A 44 -5.06 13.66 17.83
C ASP A 44 -3.93 14.03 16.85
N ASP A 45 -4.11 13.78 15.55
CA ASP A 45 -3.16 14.01 14.46
C ASP A 45 -3.34 15.36 13.73
N ARG A 46 -4.15 16.28 14.28
CA ARG A 46 -4.43 17.58 13.66
C ARG A 46 -3.18 18.46 13.56
N LEU A 47 -3.02 19.15 12.43
CA LEU A 47 -1.93 20.11 12.21
C LEU A 47 -2.33 21.55 12.57
N SER A 48 -3.63 21.85 12.65
CA SER A 48 -4.15 23.18 12.91
C SER A 48 -5.32 23.19 13.92
N ALA A 49 -5.58 24.38 14.47
CA ALA A 49 -6.77 24.66 15.26
C ALA A 49 -7.87 25.33 14.41
N ALA A 50 -8.16 24.78 13.22
CA ALA A 50 -9.10 25.38 12.26
C ALA A 50 -10.47 25.68 12.90
N SER A 51 -10.82 26.97 12.93
CA SER A 51 -12.14 27.42 13.37
C SER A 51 -13.20 27.13 12.30
N HIS A 52 -14.48 27.10 12.68
CA HIS A 52 -15.56 26.93 11.70
C HIS A 52 -15.59 28.03 10.63
N GLU A 53 -15.14 29.23 10.95
CA GLU A 53 -15.01 30.32 9.98
C GLU A 53 -13.81 30.10 9.05
N SER A 54 -12.71 29.53 9.56
CA SER A 54 -11.56 29.13 8.75
C SER A 54 -11.93 28.02 7.76
N VAL A 55 -12.69 27.02 8.21
CA VAL A 55 -13.23 25.94 7.36
C VAL A 55 -14.16 26.51 6.29
N ARG A 56 -15.10 27.37 6.69
CA ARG A 56 -15.99 28.05 5.74
C ARG A 56 -15.21 28.85 4.71
N SER A 57 -14.25 29.66 5.16
CA SER A 57 -13.43 30.51 4.30
C SER A 57 -12.63 29.70 3.29
N ALA A 58 -12.14 28.52 3.66
CA ALA A 58 -11.41 27.62 2.77
C ALA A 58 -12.35 26.98 1.73
N VAL A 59 -13.44 26.34 2.17
CA VAL A 59 -14.38 25.62 1.28
C VAL A 59 -15.15 26.57 0.36
N SER A 60 -15.43 27.79 0.82
CA SER A 60 -16.11 28.82 0.01
C SER A 60 -15.15 29.64 -0.86
N GLY A 61 -13.83 29.39 -0.80
CA GLY A 61 -12.84 30.13 -1.59
C GLY A 61 -12.70 31.61 -1.23
N LEU A 62 -13.07 32.01 -0.01
CA LEU A 62 -13.00 33.41 0.43
C LEU A 62 -11.57 33.87 0.69
N ARG A 63 -10.68 32.94 1.08
CA ARG A 63 -9.26 33.17 1.32
C ARG A 63 -8.48 31.91 1.01
N VAL A 64 -7.25 32.07 0.52
CA VAL A 64 -6.31 30.96 0.38
C VAL A 64 -5.95 30.44 1.78
N PRO A 65 -6.33 29.18 2.11
CA PRO A 65 -5.99 28.59 3.40
C PRO A 65 -4.49 28.25 3.48
N ARG A 66 -3.97 28.05 4.69
CA ARG A 66 -2.67 27.41 4.88
C ARG A 66 -2.80 25.91 4.68
N TRP A 67 -1.69 25.23 4.35
CA TRP A 67 -1.69 23.79 4.12
C TRP A 67 -2.25 23.01 5.31
N GLU A 68 -1.87 23.36 6.54
CA GLU A 68 -2.32 22.67 7.76
C GLU A 68 -3.85 22.70 7.90
N THR A 69 -4.46 23.81 7.47
CA THR A 69 -5.92 23.95 7.44
C THR A 69 -6.56 23.10 6.35
N VAL A 70 -5.94 23.01 5.16
CA VAL A 70 -6.43 22.17 4.06
C VAL A 70 -6.34 20.70 4.45
N HIS A 71 -5.18 20.27 4.91
CA HIS A 71 -4.91 18.93 5.42
C HIS A 71 -5.98 18.47 6.41
N ASP A 72 -6.21 19.23 7.49
CA ASP A 72 -7.18 18.84 8.51
C ASP A 72 -8.63 18.75 7.97
N ILE A 73 -9.00 19.62 7.04
CA ILE A 73 -10.31 19.58 6.39
C ILE A 73 -10.43 18.32 5.52
N VAL A 74 -9.41 18.02 4.72
CA VAL A 74 -9.39 16.88 3.81
C VAL A 74 -9.44 15.56 4.57
N MET A 75 -8.60 15.39 5.59
CA MET A 75 -8.59 14.21 6.46
C MET A 75 -9.98 13.91 7.05
N VAL A 76 -10.63 14.94 7.61
CA VAL A 76 -11.96 14.79 8.20
C VAL A 76 -13.03 14.47 7.17
N LEU A 77 -13.00 15.10 5.99
CA LEU A 77 -14.03 14.88 4.97
C LEU A 77 -13.84 13.55 4.24
N ALA A 78 -12.61 13.12 3.97
CA ALA A 78 -12.29 11.86 3.29
C ALA A 78 -12.82 10.64 4.08
N GLY A 79 -12.56 10.59 5.39
CA GLY A 79 -13.07 9.51 6.26
C GLY A 79 -14.59 9.51 6.45
N LEU A 80 -15.30 10.57 6.04
CA LEU A 80 -16.76 10.69 6.13
C LEU A 80 -17.47 10.55 4.79
N CYS A 81 -16.73 10.33 3.71
CA CYS A 81 -17.30 10.00 2.41
C CYS A 81 -18.01 8.64 2.45
N SER A 82 -18.96 8.44 1.53
CA SER A 82 -19.64 7.16 1.36
C SER A 82 -19.56 6.74 -0.12
N PRO A 83 -18.71 5.74 -0.46
CA PRO A 83 -17.83 4.98 0.42
C PRO A 83 -16.69 5.83 1.02
N PRO A 84 -16.12 5.44 2.19
CA PRO A 84 -14.98 6.12 2.78
C PRO A 84 -13.83 6.19 1.78
N ARG A 85 -13.25 7.38 1.60
CA ARG A 85 -12.08 7.58 0.75
C ARG A 85 -10.82 7.51 1.61
N SER A 86 -9.72 7.04 1.03
CA SER A 86 -8.43 7.02 1.72
C SER A 86 -8.01 8.44 2.09
N GLU A 87 -7.76 8.68 3.38
CA GLU A 87 -7.34 9.98 3.91
C GLU A 87 -5.97 10.39 3.31
N GLU A 88 -5.07 9.42 3.12
CA GLU A 88 -3.75 9.62 2.52
C GLU A 88 -3.84 10.00 1.05
N ALA A 89 -4.66 9.28 0.27
CA ALA A 89 -4.83 9.55 -1.16
C ALA A 89 -5.47 10.92 -1.42
N GLU A 90 -6.49 11.30 -0.64
CA GLU A 90 -7.11 12.62 -0.76
C GLU A 90 -6.12 13.72 -0.33
N THR A 91 -5.35 13.53 0.75
CA THR A 91 -4.31 14.49 1.15
C THR A 91 -3.27 14.68 0.05
N GLY A 92 -2.83 13.59 -0.59
CA GLY A 92 -1.95 13.60 -1.75
C GLY A 92 -2.55 14.36 -2.94
N ARG A 93 -3.85 14.26 -3.18
CA ARG A 93 -4.57 14.98 -4.24
C ARG A 93 -4.64 16.50 -4.00
N PHE A 94 -4.82 16.93 -2.76
CA PHE A 94 -5.04 18.35 -2.43
C PHE A 94 -3.75 19.18 -2.29
N LEU A 95 -2.62 18.53 -1.98
CA LEU A 95 -1.35 19.22 -1.75
C LEU A 95 -0.81 19.93 -3.02
N PRO A 96 -0.82 19.31 -4.22
CA PRO A 96 -0.45 19.99 -5.46
C PRO A 96 -1.34 21.18 -5.79
N LEU A 97 -2.66 21.05 -5.58
CA LEU A 97 -3.63 22.13 -5.81
C LEU A 97 -3.34 23.35 -4.90
N TRP A 98 -2.96 23.10 -3.64
CA TRP A 98 -2.59 24.17 -2.72
C TRP A 98 -1.25 24.84 -3.11
N ARG A 99 -0.27 24.07 -3.58
CA ARG A 99 1.03 24.62 -4.03
C ARG A 99 0.92 25.47 -5.27
N ALA A 100 0.13 25.04 -6.26
CA ALA A 100 -0.06 25.79 -7.49
C ALA A 100 -0.56 27.23 -7.22
N ILE A 101 -1.22 27.48 -6.09
CA ILE A 101 -1.63 28.83 -5.66
C ILE A 101 -0.43 29.68 -5.18
N ARG A 102 0.55 29.06 -4.50
CA ARG A 102 1.71 29.75 -3.92
C ARG A 102 2.90 29.85 -4.88
N GLU A 103 3.09 28.84 -5.71
CA GLU A 103 4.29 28.64 -6.53
C GLU A 103 4.03 28.87 -8.03
N GLY A 104 2.76 29.00 -8.43
CA GLY A 104 2.34 29.13 -9.83
C GLY A 104 2.14 27.78 -10.53
N GLU A 105 1.62 27.79 -11.77
CA GLU A 105 1.48 26.59 -12.59
C GLU A 105 2.86 26.07 -13.04
N ALA A 106 3.17 24.83 -12.63
CA ALA A 106 4.24 23.96 -13.12
C ALA A 106 5.68 24.49 -13.01
N GLY A 107 6.39 24.08 -11.95
CA GLY A 107 7.84 24.29 -11.87
C GLY A 107 8.52 23.76 -10.62
N ALA A 108 7.80 23.62 -9.50
CA ALA A 108 8.33 22.99 -8.30
C ALA A 108 8.04 21.48 -8.34
N LEU A 109 9.09 20.66 -8.20
CA LEU A 109 8.95 19.21 -8.04
C LEU A 109 8.09 18.90 -6.80
N LYS A 110 7.37 17.76 -6.85
CA LYS A 110 6.75 17.19 -5.66
C LYS A 110 7.75 17.16 -4.49
N SER A 111 7.32 17.64 -3.33
CA SER A 111 8.01 17.33 -2.07
C SER A 111 7.96 15.85 -1.74
N PHE A 112 8.79 15.45 -0.80
CA PHE A 112 8.88 14.07 -0.36
C PHE A 112 7.53 13.53 0.14
N GLN A 113 6.74 14.34 0.86
CA GLN A 113 5.42 13.90 1.33
C GLN A 113 4.43 13.69 0.17
N GLU A 114 4.44 14.55 -0.85
CA GLU A 114 3.57 14.37 -2.03
C GLU A 114 3.95 13.15 -2.84
N LEU A 115 5.25 12.86 -2.92
CA LEU A 115 5.76 11.70 -3.62
C LEU A 115 5.38 10.41 -2.89
N VAL A 116 5.49 10.39 -1.56
CA VAL A 116 5.06 9.24 -0.74
C VAL A 116 3.56 8.98 -0.84
N HIS A 117 2.73 10.03 -0.94
CA HIS A 117 1.28 9.86 -0.92
C HIS A 117 0.64 9.76 -2.32
N GLY A 118 1.29 10.29 -3.35
CA GLY A 118 0.73 10.38 -4.71
C GLY A 118 1.68 9.85 -5.79
N GLY A 119 2.70 9.09 -5.39
CA GLY A 119 3.66 8.43 -6.28
C GLY A 119 4.43 9.38 -7.20
N TRP A 120 5.09 8.77 -8.18
CA TRP A 120 5.85 9.46 -9.22
C TRP A 120 4.97 10.15 -10.28
N GLY A 121 3.66 9.90 -10.27
CA GLY A 121 2.72 10.37 -11.31
C GLY A 121 2.77 9.52 -12.59
N GLY A 122 1.98 9.91 -13.60
CA GLY A 122 1.89 9.21 -14.90
C GLY A 122 0.87 8.08 -14.95
N GLU A 123 -0.01 7.96 -13.95
CA GLU A 123 -1.13 6.99 -13.92
C GLU A 123 -2.10 7.17 -15.10
N ASP A 124 -2.16 8.38 -15.67
CA ASP A 124 -2.92 8.73 -16.86
C ASP A 124 -2.14 8.54 -18.18
N GLY A 125 -0.93 7.97 -18.10
CA GLY A 125 -0.02 7.76 -19.22
C GLY A 125 0.77 9.01 -19.63
N THR A 126 0.69 10.11 -18.87
CA THR A 126 1.47 11.32 -19.15
C THR A 126 2.85 11.28 -18.50
N PHE A 127 3.85 11.86 -19.18
CA PHE A 127 5.20 11.92 -18.66
C PHE A 127 5.35 13.15 -17.76
N THR A 128 5.68 12.94 -16.48
CA THR A 128 5.82 14.01 -15.49
C THR A 128 7.30 14.33 -15.20
N PRO A 129 7.63 15.57 -14.77
CA PRO A 129 8.96 15.91 -14.28
C PRO A 129 9.43 14.98 -13.16
N GLU A 130 8.52 14.53 -12.29
CA GLU A 130 8.80 13.59 -11.22
C GLU A 130 9.24 12.22 -11.76
N MET A 131 8.63 11.71 -12.82
CA MET A 131 9.06 10.45 -13.45
C MET A 131 10.49 10.54 -14.00
N ILE A 132 10.82 11.65 -14.67
CA ILE A 132 12.20 11.89 -15.13
C ILE A 132 13.14 11.88 -13.93
N MET A 133 12.76 12.57 -12.87
CA MET A 133 13.58 12.68 -11.68
C MET A 133 13.79 11.33 -11.00
N GLY A 134 12.74 10.51 -10.90
CA GLY A 134 12.83 9.16 -10.31
C GLY A 134 13.75 8.24 -11.08
N VAL A 135 13.74 8.33 -12.42
CA VAL A 135 14.68 7.60 -13.26
C VAL A 135 16.11 8.10 -13.05
N LEU A 136 16.32 9.41 -13.03
CA LEU A 136 17.65 10.02 -12.89
C LEU A 136 18.25 9.83 -11.48
N ILE A 137 17.45 9.81 -10.42
CA ILE A 137 17.94 9.57 -9.05
C ILE A 137 18.22 8.09 -8.81
N ASN A 138 17.56 7.16 -9.51
CA ASN A 138 17.75 5.75 -9.28
C ASN A 138 19.18 5.31 -9.67
N PRO A 139 20.00 4.79 -8.73
CA PRO A 139 21.36 4.32 -9.03
C PRO A 139 21.40 3.22 -10.10
N PHE A 140 20.32 2.43 -10.26
CA PHE A 140 20.19 1.44 -11.34
C PHE A 140 20.41 2.05 -12.74
N SER A 141 20.15 3.34 -12.92
CA SER A 141 20.41 4.05 -14.18
C SER A 141 21.90 4.33 -14.43
N ALA A 142 22.76 4.20 -13.44
CA ALA A 142 24.14 4.69 -13.48
C ALA A 142 25.21 3.63 -13.18
N ILE A 143 24.85 2.56 -12.46
CA ILE A 143 25.78 1.49 -12.09
C ILE A 143 25.30 0.13 -12.60
N GLU A 144 26.24 -0.74 -12.94
CA GLU A 144 25.94 -2.16 -13.13
C GLU A 144 25.86 -2.83 -11.75
N ILE A 145 24.64 -3.15 -11.32
CA ILE A 145 24.43 -3.88 -10.06
C ILE A 145 24.86 -5.33 -10.23
N HIS A 146 25.57 -5.86 -9.22
CA HIS A 146 26.08 -7.23 -9.21
C HIS A 146 24.97 -8.24 -9.58
N PRO A 147 25.22 -9.24 -10.46
CA PRO A 147 24.20 -10.14 -10.98
C PRO A 147 23.42 -10.97 -9.93
N SER A 148 23.96 -11.10 -8.71
CA SER A 148 23.26 -11.77 -7.60
C SER A 148 22.16 -10.90 -6.96
N LEU A 149 22.10 -9.61 -7.31
CA LEU A 149 21.21 -8.61 -6.69
C LEU A 149 20.24 -7.99 -7.70
N ALA A 150 20.56 -8.03 -9.00
CA ALA A 150 19.69 -7.50 -10.06
C ALA A 150 19.81 -8.34 -11.33
N ALA A 151 18.74 -8.33 -12.13
CA ALA A 151 18.79 -8.87 -13.49
C ALA A 151 19.81 -8.07 -14.34
N PRO A 152 20.40 -8.68 -15.38
CA PRO A 152 21.28 -7.97 -16.31
C PRO A 152 20.59 -6.74 -16.88
N HIS A 153 21.24 -5.59 -16.80
CA HIS A 153 20.74 -4.31 -17.28
C HIS A 153 21.89 -3.44 -17.76
N GLU A 154 21.57 -2.48 -18.63
CA GLU A 154 22.52 -1.51 -19.16
C GLU A 154 22.31 -0.17 -18.45
N PRO A 155 23.35 0.43 -17.85
CA PRO A 155 23.29 1.78 -17.32
C PRO A 155 22.91 2.79 -18.42
N LEU A 156 21.96 3.67 -18.12
CA LEU A 156 21.45 4.71 -19.03
C LEU A 156 22.34 5.96 -19.05
N VAL A 157 23.03 6.24 -17.95
CA VAL A 157 23.93 7.38 -17.77
C VAL A 157 25.23 6.90 -17.14
N SER A 158 26.31 7.67 -17.27
CA SER A 158 27.55 7.36 -16.55
C SER A 158 27.43 7.71 -15.06
N GLU A 159 28.25 7.05 -14.22
CA GLU A 159 28.37 7.38 -12.80
C GLU A 159 28.66 8.87 -12.56
N ASP A 160 29.56 9.48 -13.34
CA ASP A 160 29.89 10.90 -13.23
C ASP A 160 28.69 11.82 -13.55
N GLN A 161 27.91 11.46 -14.58
CA GLN A 161 26.70 12.21 -14.95
C GLN A 161 25.64 12.13 -13.85
N TRP A 162 25.49 10.94 -13.27
CA TRP A 162 24.58 10.71 -12.15
C TRP A 162 25.01 11.50 -10.91
N VAL A 163 26.29 11.47 -10.54
CA VAL A 163 26.83 12.26 -9.42
C VAL A 163 26.59 13.75 -9.65
N HIS A 164 26.83 14.25 -10.87
CA HIS A 164 26.59 15.66 -11.20
C HIS A 164 25.10 16.03 -11.07
N ALA A 165 24.20 15.17 -11.55
CA ALA A 165 22.75 15.36 -11.39
C ALA A 165 22.32 15.37 -9.92
N MET A 166 22.89 14.48 -9.10
CA MET A 166 22.60 14.40 -7.67
C MET A 166 23.10 15.62 -6.90
N VAL A 167 24.32 16.11 -7.20
CA VAL A 167 24.85 17.35 -6.61
C VAL A 167 23.92 18.52 -6.92
N ARG A 168 23.54 18.68 -8.19
CA ARG A 168 22.63 19.74 -8.60
C ARG A 168 21.26 19.63 -7.92
N HIS A 169 20.73 18.41 -7.79
CA HIS A 169 19.46 18.21 -7.10
C HIS A 169 19.52 18.58 -5.61
N ILE A 170 20.64 18.25 -4.94
CA ILE A 170 20.90 18.65 -3.55
C ILE A 170 20.99 20.18 -3.43
N GLU A 171 21.64 20.85 -4.36
CA GLU A 171 21.73 22.32 -4.37
C GLU A 171 20.37 22.98 -4.55
N GLU A 172 19.52 22.42 -5.40
CA GLU A 172 18.20 22.98 -5.72
C GLU A 172 17.12 22.65 -4.67
N HIS A 173 17.16 21.47 -4.04
CA HIS A 173 16.06 20.95 -3.20
C HIS A 173 16.48 20.62 -1.76
N GLY A 174 17.78 20.66 -1.47
CA GLY A 174 18.35 20.36 -0.16
C GLY A 174 18.68 18.88 0.05
N ALA A 175 19.77 18.64 0.78
CA ALA A 175 20.32 17.30 1.00
C ALA A 175 19.34 16.32 1.66
N GLU A 176 18.56 16.77 2.64
CA GLU A 176 17.61 15.90 3.34
C GLU A 176 16.52 15.37 2.39
N HIS A 177 15.96 16.26 1.56
CA HIS A 177 14.92 15.90 0.61
C HIS A 177 15.44 14.87 -0.41
N THR A 178 16.60 15.16 -1.01
CA THR A 178 17.23 14.26 -1.98
C THR A 178 17.55 12.89 -1.39
N LEU A 179 18.10 12.84 -0.17
CA LEU A 179 18.43 11.57 0.48
C LEU A 179 17.17 10.77 0.83
N ARG A 180 16.08 11.43 1.23
CA ARG A 180 14.80 10.76 1.49
C ARG A 180 14.21 10.17 0.21
N ILE A 181 14.24 10.89 -0.90
CA ILE A 181 13.81 10.36 -2.21
C ILE A 181 14.67 9.17 -2.62
N LEU A 182 16.00 9.28 -2.54
CA LEU A 182 16.90 8.17 -2.88
C LEU A 182 16.60 6.92 -2.04
N LEU A 183 16.42 7.08 -0.72
CA LEU A 183 16.06 5.95 0.15
C LEU A 183 14.70 5.34 -0.19
N HIS A 184 13.76 6.14 -0.65
CA HIS A 184 12.44 5.68 -1.06
C HIS A 184 12.51 4.89 -2.37
N THR A 185 13.26 5.38 -3.36
CA THR A 185 13.61 4.64 -4.59
C THR A 185 14.28 3.31 -4.29
N LEU A 186 15.29 3.29 -3.39
CA LEU A 186 16.00 2.07 -3.00
C LEU A 186 15.15 1.07 -2.20
N LYS A 187 14.03 1.52 -1.61
CA LYS A 187 13.05 0.65 -0.94
C LYS A 187 12.08 -0.01 -1.91
N GLY A 188 12.19 0.27 -3.21
CA GLY A 188 11.35 -0.31 -4.25
C GLY A 188 10.28 0.61 -4.79
N ASP A 189 10.18 1.84 -4.30
CA ASP A 189 9.25 2.83 -4.84
C ASP A 189 9.96 3.68 -5.91
N TYR A 190 10.17 3.07 -7.06
CA TYR A 190 10.78 3.71 -8.22
C TYR A 190 9.81 3.69 -9.42
N VAL A 191 10.10 4.52 -10.42
CA VAL A 191 9.27 4.64 -11.63
C VAL A 191 9.21 3.28 -12.35
N GLY A 192 8.00 2.71 -12.44
CA GLY A 192 7.76 1.40 -13.06
C GLY A 192 7.84 0.20 -12.10
N ALA A 193 7.90 0.43 -10.78
CA ALA A 193 7.74 -0.63 -9.79
C ALA A 193 6.31 -1.20 -9.79
N ASP A 194 6.19 -2.51 -9.58
CA ASP A 194 4.88 -3.16 -9.44
C ASP A 194 4.29 -2.85 -8.06
N GLU A 195 3.03 -2.40 -8.03
CA GLU A 195 2.31 -2.11 -6.80
C GLU A 195 2.18 -3.38 -5.93
N GLY A 196 2.59 -3.29 -4.66
CA GLY A 196 2.55 -4.40 -3.71
C GLY A 196 3.74 -5.37 -3.77
N ALA A 197 4.73 -5.16 -4.67
CA ALA A 197 5.94 -5.97 -4.71
C ALA A 197 6.95 -5.53 -3.61
N PRO A 198 7.47 -6.45 -2.78
CA PRO A 198 8.54 -6.11 -1.85
C PRO A 198 9.78 -5.66 -2.63
N PHE A 199 10.24 -4.43 -2.38
CA PHE A 199 11.34 -3.79 -3.11
C PHE A 199 11.09 -3.51 -4.60
N GLY A 200 9.83 -3.51 -5.06
CA GLY A 200 9.44 -3.05 -6.40
C GLY A 200 9.69 -4.03 -7.55
N TYR A 201 10.44 -5.10 -7.32
CA TYR A 201 10.75 -6.12 -8.33
C TYR A 201 10.07 -7.46 -7.98
N ARG A 202 9.39 -8.06 -8.96
CA ARG A 202 9.08 -9.48 -8.94
C ARG A 202 10.31 -10.25 -9.40
N ASN A 203 10.84 -11.12 -8.54
CA ASN A 203 11.82 -12.12 -8.96
C ASN A 203 11.10 -13.46 -8.94
N PRO A 204 10.62 -13.96 -10.10
CA PRO A 204 9.83 -15.19 -10.16
C PRO A 204 10.53 -16.39 -9.52
N ASP A 205 11.85 -16.49 -9.69
CA ASP A 205 12.64 -17.58 -9.10
C ASP A 205 12.69 -17.47 -7.57
N ARG A 206 12.80 -16.24 -7.06
CA ARG A 206 12.77 -15.98 -5.62
C ARG A 206 11.38 -16.17 -5.03
N GLU A 207 10.33 -15.71 -5.70
CA GLU A 207 8.94 -15.92 -5.29
C GLU A 207 8.60 -17.40 -5.25
N ALA A 208 9.02 -18.17 -6.26
CA ALA A 208 8.88 -19.63 -6.28
C ALA A 208 9.65 -20.28 -5.14
N MET A 209 10.89 -19.84 -4.87
CA MET A 209 11.70 -20.34 -3.75
C MET A 209 11.07 -20.02 -2.39
N GLU A 210 10.56 -18.80 -2.20
CA GLU A 210 9.89 -18.37 -0.97
C GLU A 210 8.55 -19.08 -0.77
N ALA A 211 7.77 -19.30 -1.85
CA ALA A 211 6.54 -20.08 -1.83
C ALA A 211 6.80 -21.56 -1.49
N TYR A 212 7.86 -22.15 -2.06
CA TYR A 212 8.27 -23.51 -1.73
C TYR A 212 8.72 -23.64 -0.28
N ALA A 213 9.51 -22.70 0.22
CA ALA A 213 9.92 -22.67 1.63
C ALA A 213 8.72 -22.49 2.59
N ALA A 214 7.78 -21.61 2.24
CA ALA A 214 6.54 -21.44 2.98
C ALA A 214 5.71 -22.73 3.00
N PHE A 215 5.60 -23.41 1.86
CA PHE A 215 4.91 -24.69 1.76
C PHE A 215 5.55 -25.76 2.66
N GLN A 216 6.87 -25.93 2.60
CA GLN A 216 7.59 -26.88 3.46
C GLN A 216 7.38 -26.58 4.95
N TYR A 217 7.50 -25.32 5.36
CA TYR A 217 7.25 -24.90 6.73
C TYR A 217 5.80 -25.16 7.15
N GLY A 218 4.84 -24.85 6.28
CA GLY A 218 3.42 -25.13 6.48
C GLY A 218 3.12 -26.62 6.66
N CYS A 219 3.79 -27.49 5.90
CA CYS A 219 3.68 -28.94 6.05
C CYS A 219 4.18 -29.40 7.43
N GLN A 220 5.37 -28.94 7.84
CA GLN A 220 5.97 -29.31 9.13
C GLN A 220 5.08 -28.89 10.31
N GLU A 221 4.56 -27.67 10.29
CA GLU A 221 3.68 -27.18 11.34
C GLU A 221 2.30 -27.86 11.32
N SER A 222 1.77 -28.16 10.13
CA SER A 222 0.52 -28.92 10.00
C SER A 222 0.66 -30.32 10.60
N LEU A 223 1.78 -30.99 10.36
CA LEU A 223 2.10 -32.29 10.98
C LEU A 223 2.24 -32.20 12.49
N ARG A 224 3.00 -31.21 12.98
CA ARG A 224 3.15 -30.96 14.42
C ARG A 224 1.78 -30.83 15.08
N ARG A 225 0.85 -30.12 14.43
CA ARG A 225 -0.47 -29.86 14.97
C ARG A 225 -1.41 -31.06 14.87
N LEU A 226 -1.44 -31.75 13.73
CA LEU A 226 -2.23 -32.98 13.54
C LEU A 226 -1.83 -34.07 14.54
N SER A 227 -0.55 -34.14 14.94
CA SER A 227 -0.08 -35.10 15.95
C SER A 227 -0.64 -34.85 17.36
N ARG A 228 -1.04 -33.61 17.67
CA ARG A 228 -1.52 -33.19 19.00
C ARG A 228 -3.03 -33.10 19.10
N GLU A 229 -3.70 -32.82 17.97
CA GLU A 229 -5.14 -32.55 17.93
C GLU A 229 -5.89 -33.60 17.11
N PRO A 230 -6.35 -34.71 17.73
CA PRO A 230 -7.18 -35.68 17.05
C PRO A 230 -8.49 -35.01 16.63
N ASN A 231 -8.86 -35.18 15.35
CA ASN A 231 -10.00 -34.54 14.66
C ASN A 231 -9.77 -33.13 14.11
N LEU A 232 -8.58 -32.54 14.22
CA LEU A 232 -8.32 -31.21 13.65
C LEU A 232 -8.63 -31.16 12.16
N LEU A 233 -8.21 -32.16 11.38
CA LEU A 233 -8.46 -32.20 9.93
C LEU A 233 -9.97 -32.10 9.60
N ALA A 234 -10.82 -32.90 10.26
CA ALA A 234 -12.26 -32.87 10.05
C ALA A 234 -12.92 -31.55 10.53
N GLN A 235 -12.34 -30.88 11.53
CA GLN A 235 -12.79 -29.55 11.95
C GLN A 235 -12.40 -28.48 10.94
N SER A 236 -11.16 -28.55 10.44
CA SER A 236 -10.61 -27.64 9.43
C SER A 236 -11.34 -27.72 8.09
N ILE A 237 -11.69 -28.92 7.62
CA ILE A 237 -12.54 -29.11 6.42
C ILE A 237 -13.89 -28.40 6.61
N ARG A 238 -14.56 -28.61 7.75
CA ARG A 238 -15.83 -27.93 8.05
C ARG A 238 -15.68 -26.41 8.15
N ALA A 239 -14.59 -25.94 8.77
CA ALA A 239 -14.29 -24.52 8.86
C ALA A 239 -14.03 -23.90 7.49
N MET A 240 -13.35 -24.61 6.58
CA MET A 240 -13.16 -24.17 5.19
C MET A 240 -14.48 -23.99 4.48
N HIS A 241 -15.39 -24.97 4.55
CA HIS A 241 -16.71 -24.86 3.90
C HIS A 241 -17.58 -23.73 4.44
N ALA A 242 -17.41 -23.40 5.73
CA ALA A 242 -18.13 -22.31 6.39
C ALA A 242 -17.47 -20.93 6.20
N ASP A 243 -16.27 -20.86 5.63
CA ASP A 243 -15.55 -19.61 5.42
C ASP A 243 -16.09 -18.86 4.19
N GLU A 244 -16.98 -17.90 4.43
CA GLU A 244 -17.52 -17.02 3.39
C GLU A 244 -16.51 -15.96 2.91
N THR A 245 -15.37 -15.80 3.61
CA THR A 245 -14.34 -14.81 3.26
C THR A 245 -13.28 -15.34 2.29
N MET A 246 -13.34 -16.62 1.94
CA MET A 246 -12.42 -17.26 1.02
C MET A 246 -12.62 -16.76 -0.42
N ASP A 247 -11.51 -16.55 -1.14
CA ASP A 247 -11.56 -16.17 -2.54
C ASP A 247 -12.33 -17.20 -3.40
N ARG A 248 -13.05 -16.70 -4.41
CA ARG A 248 -13.95 -17.53 -5.22
C ARG A 248 -13.18 -18.56 -6.05
N ASP A 249 -12.03 -18.18 -6.60
CA ASP A 249 -11.24 -19.06 -7.46
C ASP A 249 -10.51 -20.12 -6.62
N ASP A 250 -9.99 -19.73 -5.46
CA ASP A 250 -9.40 -20.68 -4.51
C ASP A 250 -10.45 -21.68 -4.00
N ARG A 251 -11.67 -21.20 -3.71
CA ARG A 251 -12.78 -22.08 -3.29
C ARG A 251 -13.16 -23.05 -4.40
N ALA A 252 -13.19 -22.59 -5.65
CA ALA A 252 -13.50 -23.43 -6.80
C ALA A 252 -12.45 -24.54 -6.97
N LYS A 253 -11.16 -24.22 -6.87
CA LYS A 253 -10.06 -25.20 -6.93
C LYS A 253 -10.15 -26.24 -5.82
N MET A 254 -10.45 -25.83 -4.58
CA MET A 254 -10.60 -26.79 -3.48
C MET A 254 -11.78 -27.74 -3.70
N LEU A 255 -12.94 -27.22 -4.15
CA LEU A 255 -14.11 -28.06 -4.44
C LEU A 255 -13.88 -29.00 -5.63
N GLU A 256 -13.09 -28.57 -6.62
CA GLU A 256 -12.65 -29.42 -7.73
C GLU A 256 -11.78 -30.58 -7.23
N ASN A 257 -10.78 -30.30 -6.38
CA ASN A 257 -9.95 -31.34 -5.78
C ASN A 257 -10.76 -32.32 -4.90
N GLU A 258 -11.77 -31.82 -4.17
CA GLU A 258 -12.68 -32.68 -3.38
C GLU A 258 -13.54 -33.62 -4.23
N SER A 259 -13.75 -33.30 -5.50
CA SER A 259 -14.47 -34.19 -6.41
C SER A 259 -13.66 -35.43 -6.78
N ASP A 260 -12.34 -35.41 -6.58
CA ASP A 260 -11.47 -36.58 -6.75
C ASP A 260 -11.49 -37.49 -5.50
N LEU A 261 -12.23 -38.60 -5.62
CA LEU A 261 -12.35 -39.59 -4.56
C LEU A 261 -11.04 -40.32 -4.23
N SER A 262 -10.07 -40.39 -5.16
CA SER A 262 -8.76 -40.97 -4.89
C SER A 262 -7.96 -40.05 -3.99
N LEU A 263 -7.88 -38.78 -4.37
CA LEU A 263 -7.19 -37.74 -3.61
C LEU A 263 -7.78 -37.57 -2.21
N MET A 264 -9.11 -37.54 -2.10
CA MET A 264 -9.79 -37.48 -0.80
C MET A 264 -9.49 -38.67 0.11
N ARG A 265 -9.28 -39.87 -0.45
CA ARG A 265 -8.91 -41.04 0.36
C ARG A 265 -7.52 -40.87 0.95
N GLU A 266 -6.55 -40.43 0.14
CA GLU A 266 -5.20 -40.15 0.63
C GLU A 266 -5.23 -39.13 1.76
N VAL A 267 -5.91 -38.00 1.54
CA VAL A 267 -6.07 -36.90 2.51
C VAL A 267 -6.67 -37.38 3.82
N MET A 268 -7.71 -38.21 3.79
CA MET A 268 -8.37 -38.73 5.00
C MET A 268 -7.54 -39.79 5.74
N THR A 269 -6.49 -40.33 5.12
CA THR A 269 -5.55 -41.29 5.74
C THR A 269 -4.26 -40.65 6.24
N VAL A 270 -4.12 -39.33 6.08
CA VAL A 270 -2.92 -38.60 6.50
C VAL A 270 -2.76 -38.63 8.02
N THR A 271 -1.61 -39.15 8.45
CA THR A 271 -1.07 -39.07 9.80
C THR A 271 0.39 -38.63 9.72
N PRO A 272 1.03 -38.27 10.85
CA PRO A 272 2.46 -37.99 10.84
C PRO A 272 3.32 -39.13 10.28
N GLU A 273 2.87 -40.37 10.40
CA GLU A 273 3.58 -41.56 9.91
C GLU A 273 3.36 -41.83 8.42
N THR A 274 2.21 -41.42 7.84
CA THR A 274 1.87 -41.67 6.43
C THR A 274 2.13 -40.47 5.53
N TRP A 275 2.60 -39.35 6.08
CA TRP A 275 2.78 -38.09 5.34
C TRP A 275 3.70 -38.21 4.12
N ASP A 276 4.82 -38.92 4.26
CA ASP A 276 5.78 -39.10 3.17
C ASP A 276 5.33 -40.15 2.14
N GLU A 277 4.23 -40.85 2.41
CA GLU A 277 3.66 -41.90 1.53
C GLU A 277 2.50 -41.38 0.66
N VAL A 278 1.90 -40.24 1.02
CA VAL A 278 0.81 -39.63 0.25
C VAL A 278 1.35 -38.69 -0.84
N SER A 279 0.54 -38.44 -1.87
CA SER A 279 0.87 -37.51 -2.96
C SER A 279 1.12 -36.07 -2.47
N GLU A 280 1.93 -35.31 -3.23
CA GLU A 280 2.15 -33.89 -2.97
C GLU A 280 0.84 -33.10 -3.06
N GLU A 281 -0.06 -33.51 -3.97
CA GLU A 281 -1.42 -32.97 -4.07
C GLU A 281 -2.22 -33.19 -2.78
N ALA A 282 -2.11 -34.37 -2.15
CA ALA A 282 -2.78 -34.64 -0.87
C ALA A 282 -2.18 -33.80 0.26
N GLN A 283 -0.84 -33.67 0.32
CA GLN A 283 -0.16 -32.81 1.29
C GLN A 283 -0.59 -31.35 1.14
N HIS A 284 -0.68 -30.86 -0.10
CA HIS A 284 -1.16 -29.52 -0.42
C HIS A 284 -2.60 -29.33 0.05
N MET A 285 -3.48 -30.30 -0.22
CA MET A 285 -4.88 -30.21 0.18
C MET A 285 -5.05 -30.20 1.70
N VAL A 286 -4.28 -31.03 2.42
CA VAL A 286 -4.24 -30.99 3.90
C VAL A 286 -3.79 -29.62 4.39
N CYS A 287 -2.69 -29.07 3.87
CA CYS A 287 -2.25 -27.73 4.24
C CYS A 287 -3.32 -26.67 3.95
N GLY A 288 -3.99 -26.73 2.79
CA GLY A 288 -5.07 -25.81 2.41
C GLY A 288 -6.30 -25.88 3.32
N TYR A 289 -6.59 -27.05 3.90
CA TYR A 289 -7.63 -27.17 4.93
C TYR A 289 -7.19 -26.55 6.25
N LEU A 290 -5.97 -26.80 6.71
CA LEU A 290 -5.54 -26.34 8.04
C LEU A 290 -5.18 -24.85 8.06
N ILE A 291 -4.48 -24.37 7.04
CA ILE A 291 -3.89 -23.04 6.98
C ILE A 291 -4.83 -22.12 6.20
N LYS A 292 -5.23 -21.00 6.83
CA LYS A 292 -5.99 -19.94 6.16
C LYS A 292 -5.07 -19.07 5.32
N GLN A 293 -3.91 -18.73 5.88
CA GLN A 293 -2.90 -17.90 5.25
C GLN A 293 -1.54 -18.21 5.84
N ILE A 294 -0.50 -18.17 5.01
CA ILE A 294 0.89 -18.17 5.44
C ILE A 294 1.57 -16.97 4.78
N SER A 295 2.18 -16.12 5.58
CA SER A 295 2.82 -14.88 5.09
C SER A 295 4.33 -14.95 5.29
N PRO A 296 5.15 -14.70 4.25
CA PRO A 296 6.58 -14.46 4.43
C PRO A 296 6.74 -13.10 5.15
N ALA A 297 7.21 -13.16 6.38
CA ALA A 297 7.25 -12.04 7.31
C ALA A 297 8.68 -11.53 7.60
N GLY A 298 9.73 -12.04 6.95
CA GLY A 298 11.07 -11.60 7.32
C GLY A 298 12.22 -11.90 6.34
N PRO A 299 13.40 -11.30 6.58
CA PRO A 299 14.62 -11.56 5.83
C PRO A 299 15.01 -13.05 5.84
N LEU A 300 15.61 -13.54 4.74
CA LEU A 300 16.10 -14.92 4.57
C LEU A 300 17.04 -15.43 5.67
N ARG A 301 17.64 -14.51 6.45
CA ARG A 301 18.59 -14.86 7.52
C ARG A 301 17.91 -15.17 8.85
N LEU A 302 16.63 -14.89 8.99
CA LEU A 302 15.89 -15.23 10.21
C LEU A 302 15.56 -16.72 10.22
N PRO A 303 15.35 -17.32 11.41
CA PRO A 303 14.86 -18.69 11.50
C PRO A 303 13.40 -18.77 11.00
N ASP A 304 12.96 -19.97 10.59
CA ASP A 304 11.70 -20.13 9.86
C ASP A 304 10.44 -19.73 10.66
N ASP A 305 10.48 -19.84 12.00
CA ASP A 305 9.41 -19.42 12.91
C ASP A 305 9.23 -17.90 12.99
N GLU A 306 10.29 -17.12 12.78
CA GLU A 306 10.23 -15.67 12.63
C GLU A 306 9.94 -15.25 11.18
N ARG A 307 10.26 -16.11 10.20
CA ARG A 307 10.07 -15.83 8.78
C ARG A 307 8.66 -16.12 8.29
N PHE A 308 7.96 -17.09 8.84
CA PHE A 308 6.66 -17.50 8.33
C PHE A 308 5.60 -17.41 9.43
N HIS A 309 4.60 -16.56 9.20
CA HIS A 309 3.47 -16.44 10.11
C HIS A 309 2.28 -17.21 9.56
N ILE A 310 1.85 -18.25 10.28
CA ILE A 310 0.70 -19.07 9.92
C ILE A 310 -0.54 -18.54 10.62
N THR A 311 -1.55 -18.20 9.84
CA THR A 311 -2.93 -18.00 10.31
C THR A 311 -3.69 -19.29 10.09
N TRP A 312 -4.03 -19.98 11.17
CA TRP A 312 -4.79 -21.22 11.11
C TRP A 312 -6.28 -20.98 10.87
N ARG A 313 -6.96 -21.87 10.12
CA ARG A 313 -8.43 -21.81 9.97
C ARG A 313 -9.15 -22.09 11.28
N VAL A 314 -8.70 -23.12 12.00
CA VAL A 314 -9.14 -23.39 13.37
C VAL A 314 -8.07 -22.83 14.30
N PRO A 315 -8.37 -21.83 15.16
CA PRO A 315 -7.38 -21.28 16.09
C PRO A 315 -6.76 -22.37 16.98
N GLU A 316 -5.49 -22.21 17.36
CA GLU A 316 -4.88 -23.12 18.34
C GLU A 316 -5.60 -22.98 19.69
N PRO A 317 -5.80 -24.09 20.43
CA PRO A 317 -6.35 -24.01 21.78
C PRO A 317 -5.40 -23.20 22.67
N PRO A 318 -5.93 -22.34 23.57
CA PRO A 318 -5.10 -21.57 24.48
C PRO A 318 -4.27 -22.54 25.33
N THR A 319 -2.95 -22.31 25.38
CA THR A 319 -2.02 -23.06 26.23
C THR A 319 -2.53 -23.04 27.67
N ALA A 320 -2.85 -24.22 28.20
CA ALA A 320 -3.22 -24.43 29.60
C ALA A 320 -2.00 -24.29 30.54
#